data_AF-A0A1Y1JRV5-F1
#
_entry.id   AF-A0A1Y1JRV5-F1
#
_cell.length_a   1.000
_cell.length_b   1.000
_cell.length_c   1.000
_cell.angle_alpha   90.00
_cell.angle_beta   90.00
_cell.angle_gamma   90.00
#
_symmetry.space_group_name_H-M   'P 1'
#
loop_
_entity.id
_entity.type
_entity.pdbx_description
1 polymer ?
#
loop_
_entity_poly.entity_id
_entity_poly.type
_entity_poly.pdbx_seq_one_letter_code
_entity_poly.pdbx_strand_id
1 'polypeptide(L)'
;MKNRYLFYGNILSIPKCETLLDETNNEDTCDIDYDDKPIKDQPKIEEFYKKNYCNIFSYLMKIHYRTDEYNISKEAALVYLYYWIYIKHTNKARTYKIYDVFKAFLSGYEDLYRTQAYKDYINNVISDEELKNLEAVFDVYMCLNKIKGHKENGYCDTLINIINQYNTEIESNSGKMDSNKIQAYNRSYNVASIIITVVIMMVVFFLLLIFYQFSSYGYCIRRRINNIRKKWIHADKEWNILQSPESFDSIPWNNNYNVI
;
A
#
# COMPACT_ATOMS: atom_id res chain seq x y z
N MET A 1 -10.43 16.76 7.16
CA MET A 1 -11.35 15.72 7.71
C MET A 1 -11.20 14.33 7.07
N LYS A 2 -10.61 14.19 5.87
CA LYS A 2 -10.51 12.90 5.15
C LYS A 2 -9.49 11.90 5.74
N ASN A 3 -8.49 12.35 6.51
CA ASN A 3 -7.42 11.48 7.01
C ASN A 3 -7.76 10.63 8.25
N ARG A 4 -8.69 11.05 9.12
CA ARG A 4 -8.91 10.34 10.41
C ARG A 4 -9.53 8.94 10.26
N TYR A 5 -10.31 8.70 9.20
CA TYR A 5 -10.94 7.40 8.97
C TYR A 5 -9.98 6.35 8.37
N LEU A 6 -8.86 6.78 7.77
CA LEU A 6 -7.86 5.86 7.23
C LEU A 6 -7.13 5.12 8.35
N PHE A 7 -6.90 5.75 9.51
CA PHE A 7 -6.09 5.15 10.56
C PHE A 7 -6.70 3.90 11.21
N TYR A 8 -8.01 3.89 11.48
CA TYR A 8 -8.63 2.78 12.21
C TYR A 8 -8.93 1.55 11.34
N GLY A 9 -9.18 1.74 10.04
CA GLY A 9 -9.34 0.63 9.10
C GLY A 9 -8.06 -0.19 8.91
N ASN A 10 -6.90 0.43 9.17
CA ASN A 10 -5.58 -0.16 8.92
C ASN A 10 -5.14 -1.18 9.98
N ILE A 11 -5.80 -1.25 11.13
CA ILE A 11 -5.43 -2.19 12.21
C ILE A 11 -5.52 -3.64 11.73
N LEU A 12 -6.53 -3.96 10.93
CA LEU A 12 -6.73 -5.30 10.37
C LEU A 12 -5.65 -5.68 9.33
N SER A 13 -4.94 -4.69 8.78
CA SER A 13 -3.86 -4.92 7.82
C SER A 13 -2.52 -5.18 8.50
N ILE A 14 -2.37 -4.91 9.80
CA ILE A 14 -1.09 -5.03 10.52
C ILE A 14 -0.48 -6.44 10.40
N PRO A 15 -1.19 -7.56 10.64
CA PRO A 15 -0.57 -8.90 10.54
C PRO A 15 -0.06 -9.21 9.14
N LYS A 16 -0.74 -8.70 8.11
CA LYS A 16 -0.32 -8.88 6.73
C LYS A 16 0.91 -8.04 6.40
N CYS A 17 0.97 -6.81 6.90
CA CYS A 17 2.13 -5.93 6.75
C CYS A 17 3.37 -6.53 7.45
N GLU A 18 3.17 -7.13 8.61
CA GLU A 18 4.20 -7.85 9.37
C GLU A 18 4.73 -9.04 8.58
N THR A 19 3.84 -9.88 8.07
CA THR A 19 4.23 -11.03 7.23
C THR A 19 5.00 -10.56 5.99
N LEU A 20 4.52 -9.51 5.31
CA LEU A 20 5.17 -8.96 4.13
C LEU A 20 6.58 -8.41 4.43
N LEU A 21 6.77 -7.78 5.58
CA LEU A 21 8.08 -7.29 6.01
C LEU A 21 9.00 -8.44 6.44
N ASP A 22 8.48 -9.48 7.09
CA ASP A 22 9.24 -10.65 7.47
C ASP A 22 9.72 -11.46 6.26
N GLU A 23 8.91 -11.56 5.21
CA GLU A 23 9.32 -12.14 3.92
C GLU A 23 10.55 -11.42 3.34
N THR A 24 10.62 -10.10 3.50
CA THR A 24 11.76 -9.32 2.99
C THR A 24 13.04 -9.49 3.81
N ASN A 25 12.95 -9.95 5.06
CA ASN A 25 14.13 -10.22 5.89
C ASN A 25 14.89 -11.49 5.45
N ASN A 26 14.28 -12.34 4.63
CA ASN A 26 14.87 -13.60 4.16
C ASN A 26 15.45 -13.50 2.73
N GLU A 27 15.34 -12.35 2.08
CA GLU A 27 15.88 -12.12 0.74
C GLU A 27 17.32 -11.58 0.87
N ASP A 28 18.31 -12.47 0.79
CA ASP A 28 19.73 -12.21 1.12
C ASP A 28 20.49 -11.23 0.20
N THR A 29 19.85 -10.59 -0.79
CA THR A 29 20.60 -9.80 -1.78
C THR A 29 19.94 -8.48 -2.12
N CYS A 30 20.66 -7.43 -1.79
CA CYS A 30 20.39 -6.06 -2.12
C CYS A 30 21.69 -5.54 -2.72
N ASP A 31 21.85 -5.78 -4.02
CA ASP A 31 22.98 -5.30 -4.85
C ASP A 31 22.83 -3.80 -5.17
N ILE A 32 22.20 -3.05 -4.26
CA ILE A 32 21.96 -1.63 -4.47
C ILE A 32 23.16 -0.90 -3.89
N ASP A 33 23.97 -0.32 -4.78
CA ASP A 33 25.11 0.51 -4.42
C ASP A 33 24.60 1.69 -3.57
N TYR A 34 24.93 1.66 -2.29
CA TYR A 34 24.40 2.57 -1.28
C TYR A 34 25.01 3.96 -1.49
N ASP A 35 24.24 4.91 -2.03
CA ASP A 35 24.68 6.31 -2.05
C ASP A 35 24.56 6.86 -0.61
N ASP A 36 25.70 7.29 -0.06
CA ASP A 36 26.00 7.45 1.38
C ASP A 36 25.28 8.65 2.06
N LYS A 37 24.09 9.03 1.59
CA LYS A 37 23.61 10.41 1.68
C LYS A 37 22.60 10.81 2.75
N PRO A 38 21.83 9.97 3.46
CA PRO A 38 20.66 10.57 4.08
C PRO A 38 20.96 11.42 5.32
N ILE A 39 21.93 11.09 6.18
CA ILE A 39 22.05 11.79 7.49
C ILE A 39 23.50 11.87 8.00
N LYS A 40 24.24 12.93 7.62
CA LYS A 40 25.66 13.11 7.99
C LYS A 40 25.93 13.43 9.47
N ASP A 41 24.91 13.76 10.25
CA ASP A 41 25.09 14.29 11.62
C ASP A 41 24.57 13.35 12.73
N GLN A 42 24.15 12.12 12.40
CA GLN A 42 23.52 11.22 13.38
C GLN A 42 23.97 9.75 13.23
N PRO A 43 25.11 9.36 13.82
CA PRO A 43 25.74 8.05 13.58
C PRO A 43 24.86 6.86 13.96
N LYS A 44 24.02 6.99 15.00
CA LYS A 44 23.08 5.92 15.40
C LYS A 44 21.96 5.71 14.38
N ILE A 45 21.50 6.79 13.76
CA ILE A 45 20.48 6.69 12.71
C ILE A 45 21.11 6.11 11.46
N GLU A 46 22.32 6.55 11.12
CA GLU A 46 23.06 6.00 9.99
C GLU A 46 23.29 4.49 10.14
N GLU A 47 23.69 4.03 11.34
CA GLU A 47 23.83 2.60 11.65
C GLU A 47 22.50 1.84 11.48
N PHE A 48 21.40 2.37 12.04
CA PHE A 48 20.08 1.77 11.87
C PHE A 48 19.66 1.73 10.41
N TYR A 49 19.89 2.83 9.69
CA TYR A 49 19.55 2.96 8.28
C TYR A 49 20.31 1.92 7.46
N LYS A 50 21.64 1.88 7.57
CA LYS A 50 22.50 0.90 6.90
C LYS A 50 22.10 -0.54 7.20
N LYS A 51 21.79 -0.84 8.47
CA LYS A 51 21.39 -2.19 8.90
C LYS A 51 20.05 -2.64 8.31
N ASN A 52 19.08 -1.74 8.14
CA ASN A 52 17.72 -2.10 7.74
C ASN A 52 17.36 -1.65 6.31
N TYR A 53 18.30 -1.03 5.60
CA TYR A 53 18.10 -0.43 4.27
C TYR A 53 17.45 -1.41 3.29
N CYS A 54 18.06 -2.57 3.12
CA CYS A 54 17.63 -3.55 2.14
C CYS A 54 16.22 -4.08 2.45
N ASN A 55 15.95 -4.44 3.70
CA ASN A 55 14.64 -4.97 4.10
C ASN A 55 13.54 -3.94 3.88
N ILE A 56 13.80 -2.68 4.26
CA ILE A 56 12.83 -1.59 4.09
C ILE A 56 12.61 -1.26 2.62
N PHE A 57 13.67 -1.25 1.80
CA PHE A 57 13.53 -0.97 0.36
C PHE A 57 12.81 -2.10 -0.38
N SER A 58 13.12 -3.35 -0.07
CA SER A 58 12.39 -4.52 -0.58
C SER A 58 10.91 -4.44 -0.19
N TYR A 59 10.62 -4.06 1.05
CA TYR A 59 9.25 -3.86 1.52
C TYR A 59 8.53 -2.74 0.77
N LEU A 60 9.17 -1.57 0.62
CA LEU A 60 8.63 -0.45 -0.16
C LEU A 60 8.44 -0.81 -1.63
N MET A 61 9.30 -1.64 -2.21
CA MET A 61 9.16 -2.15 -3.57
C MET A 61 7.95 -3.08 -3.70
N LYS A 62 7.77 -4.03 -2.77
CA LYS A 62 6.58 -4.90 -2.76
C LYS A 62 5.29 -4.08 -2.62
N ILE A 63 5.27 -3.08 -1.74
CA ILE A 63 4.10 -2.17 -1.63
C ILE A 63 3.89 -1.39 -2.93
N HIS A 64 4.96 -0.86 -3.52
CA HIS A 64 4.82 0.00 -4.69
C HIS A 64 4.19 -0.76 -5.87
N TYR A 65 4.66 -1.98 -6.12
CA TYR A 65 4.33 -2.77 -7.32
C TYR A 65 3.27 -3.86 -7.10
N ARG A 66 3.03 -4.32 -5.87
CA ARG A 66 2.21 -5.52 -5.59
C ARG A 66 1.11 -5.31 -4.54
N THR A 67 0.67 -4.07 -4.27
CA THR A 67 -0.37 -3.83 -3.25
C THR A 67 -1.64 -4.64 -3.43
N ASP A 68 -2.05 -4.89 -4.68
CA ASP A 68 -3.28 -5.63 -4.99
C ASP A 68 -3.18 -7.12 -4.61
N GLU A 69 -1.98 -7.70 -4.61
CA GLU A 69 -1.75 -9.12 -4.27
C GLU A 69 -2.02 -9.38 -2.78
N TYR A 70 -1.65 -8.44 -1.92
CA TYR A 70 -1.75 -8.60 -0.46
C TYR A 70 -3.07 -8.09 0.11
N ASN A 71 -3.85 -7.36 -0.69
CA ASN A 71 -5.06 -6.66 -0.24
C ASN A 71 -4.74 -5.78 1.00
N ILE A 72 -3.74 -4.92 0.83
CA ILE A 72 -3.24 -3.94 1.80
C ILE A 72 -3.20 -2.58 1.08
N SER A 73 -3.71 -1.52 1.70
CA SER A 73 -3.55 -0.17 1.14
C SER A 73 -2.11 0.33 1.34
N LYS A 74 -1.63 1.18 0.43
CA LYS A 74 -0.28 1.77 0.54
C LYS A 74 -0.12 2.52 1.85
N GLU A 75 -1.16 3.26 2.25
CA GLU A 75 -1.22 4.02 3.50
C GLU A 75 -1.08 3.09 4.72
N ALA A 76 -1.79 1.97 4.76
CA ALA A 76 -1.68 1.01 5.87
C ALA A 76 -0.25 0.47 6.00
N ALA A 77 0.36 0.13 4.86
CA ALA A 77 1.69 -0.43 4.80
C ALA A 77 2.77 0.59 5.24
N LEU A 78 2.62 1.86 4.83
CA LEU A 78 3.51 2.95 5.28
C LEU A 78 3.34 3.29 6.77
N VAL A 79 2.11 3.30 7.28
CA VAL A 79 1.82 3.45 8.71
C VAL A 79 2.46 2.31 9.52
N TYR A 80 2.36 1.07 9.01
CA TYR A 80 3.00 -0.08 9.65
C TYR A 80 4.53 0.04 9.63
N LEU A 81 5.14 0.40 8.50
CA LEU A 81 6.59 0.59 8.41
C LEU A 81 7.09 1.62 9.43
N TYR A 82 6.41 2.75 9.53
CA TYR A 82 6.72 3.78 10.51
C TYR A 82 6.73 3.21 11.94
N TYR A 83 5.69 2.44 12.29
CA TYR A 83 5.60 1.79 13.59
C TYR A 83 6.66 0.72 13.82
N TRP A 84 7.00 -0.07 12.80
CA TRP A 84 8.04 -1.07 12.90
C TRP A 84 9.39 -0.42 13.21
N ILE A 85 9.71 0.70 12.54
CA ILE A 85 10.89 1.51 12.86
C ILE A 85 10.81 2.00 14.30
N TYR A 86 9.63 2.48 14.74
CA TYR A 86 9.40 2.88 16.12
C TYR A 86 9.77 1.76 17.11
N ILE A 87 9.19 0.57 17.01
CA ILE A 87 9.50 -0.54 17.94
C ILE A 87 10.98 -0.93 17.91
N LYS A 88 11.57 -1.05 16.71
CA LYS A 88 12.98 -1.47 16.58
C LYS A 88 13.93 -0.42 17.17
N HIS A 89 13.54 0.85 17.17
CA HIS A 89 14.34 1.96 17.66
C HIS A 89 14.04 2.35 19.12
N THR A 90 12.88 2.00 19.69
CA THR A 90 12.44 2.46 21.03
C THR A 90 13.00 1.67 22.21
N ASN A 91 13.77 0.61 21.98
CA ASN A 91 14.43 -0.09 23.09
C ASN A 91 15.43 0.81 23.86
N LYS A 92 15.82 1.98 23.34
CA LYS A 92 16.68 2.98 24.02
C LYS A 92 16.34 4.42 23.59
N ALA A 93 15.65 5.15 24.45
CA ALA A 93 15.39 6.60 24.42
C ALA A 93 14.41 7.14 23.35
N ARG A 94 13.21 7.52 23.80
CA ARG A 94 12.25 8.39 23.11
C ARG A 94 12.98 9.59 22.52
N THR A 95 13.16 9.61 21.21
CA THR A 95 13.69 10.79 20.53
C THR A 95 12.85 11.08 19.31
N TYR A 96 12.60 12.38 19.10
CA TYR A 96 11.85 13.04 18.01
C TYR A 96 12.39 12.74 16.59
N LYS A 97 13.22 11.71 16.45
CA LYS A 97 14.06 11.42 15.29
C LYS A 97 13.57 10.22 14.48
N ILE A 98 12.60 9.46 14.98
CA ILE A 98 12.01 8.29 14.28
C ILE A 98 11.34 8.73 12.98
N TYR A 99 10.68 9.89 12.99
CA TYR A 99 10.12 10.48 11.79
C TYR A 99 11.18 10.85 10.76
N ASP A 100 12.32 11.40 11.19
CA ASP A 100 13.44 11.70 10.28
C ASP A 100 14.01 10.42 9.65
N VAL A 101 14.12 9.34 10.43
CA VAL A 101 14.54 8.02 9.91
C VAL A 101 13.56 7.52 8.86
N PHE A 102 12.26 7.53 9.17
CA PHE A 102 11.23 7.10 8.23
C PHE A 102 11.24 7.94 6.95
N LYS A 103 11.32 9.26 7.08
CA LYS A 103 11.38 10.20 5.96
C LYS A 103 12.63 9.97 5.10
N ALA A 104 13.77 9.68 5.72
CA ALA A 104 14.99 9.35 5.02
C ALA A 104 14.83 8.09 4.16
N PHE A 105 14.19 7.03 4.66
CA PHE A 105 13.94 5.81 3.87
C PHE A 105 13.04 6.10 2.67
N LEU A 106 11.94 6.84 2.87
CA LEU A 106 11.04 7.18 1.77
C LEU A 106 11.72 8.05 0.71
N SER A 107 12.50 9.05 1.15
CA SER A 107 13.20 9.96 0.22
C SER A 107 14.29 9.20 -0.56
N GLY A 108 15.08 8.37 0.11
CA GLY A 108 16.08 7.53 -0.56
C GLY A 108 15.46 6.57 -1.56
N TYR A 109 14.29 6.02 -1.25
CA TYR A 109 13.56 5.15 -2.18
C TYR A 109 13.09 5.92 -3.43
N GLU A 110 12.54 7.12 -3.23
CA GLU A 110 12.13 8.00 -4.33
C GLU A 110 13.30 8.38 -5.24
N ASP A 111 14.43 8.74 -4.64
CA ASP A 111 15.65 9.11 -5.37
C ASP A 111 16.20 7.93 -6.18
N LEU A 112 16.28 6.75 -5.56
CA LEU A 112 16.81 5.54 -6.20
C LEU A 112 15.95 5.10 -7.40
N TYR A 113 14.63 5.05 -7.23
CA TYR A 113 13.71 4.57 -8.26
C TYR A 113 13.10 5.69 -9.12
N ARG A 114 13.55 6.95 -8.94
CA ARG A 114 13.07 8.15 -9.64
C ARG A 114 11.54 8.28 -9.64
N THR A 115 10.92 8.01 -8.50
CA THR A 115 9.47 8.00 -8.31
C THR A 115 9.03 9.12 -7.36
N GLN A 116 7.76 9.52 -7.42
CA GLN A 116 7.15 10.52 -6.51
C GLN A 116 5.97 9.93 -5.74
N ALA A 117 5.93 8.60 -5.63
CA ALA A 117 4.80 7.86 -5.08
C ALA A 117 4.53 8.15 -3.60
N TYR A 118 5.54 8.64 -2.87
CA TYR A 118 5.48 8.87 -1.44
C TYR A 118 5.62 10.34 -1.07
N LYS A 119 5.88 11.23 -2.03
CA LYS A 119 6.04 12.67 -1.82
C LYS A 119 4.84 13.29 -1.11
N ASP A 120 3.62 12.90 -1.49
CA ASP A 120 2.40 13.36 -0.82
C ASP A 120 2.31 12.85 0.61
N TYR A 121 2.80 11.64 0.89
CA TYR A 121 2.84 11.07 2.24
C TYR A 121 3.94 11.71 3.11
N ILE A 122 5.10 11.98 2.53
CA ILE A 122 6.22 12.69 3.17
C ILE A 122 5.77 14.11 3.58
N ASN A 123 5.01 14.78 2.71
CA ASN A 123 4.58 16.17 2.92
C ASN A 123 3.31 16.30 3.78
N ASN A 124 2.41 15.31 3.73
CA ASN A 124 1.26 15.23 4.62
C ASN A 124 1.67 14.52 5.90
N VAL A 125 2.48 15.23 6.69
CA VAL A 125 3.07 14.78 7.95
C VAL A 125 2.00 14.17 8.86
N ILE A 126 2.24 12.95 9.35
CA ILE A 126 1.56 12.43 10.54
C ILE A 126 1.89 13.39 11.67
N SER A 127 0.92 14.16 12.11
CA SER A 127 1.11 15.09 13.22
C SER A 127 1.56 14.37 14.49
N ASP A 128 2.25 15.06 15.39
CA ASP A 128 2.65 14.49 16.70
C ASP A 128 1.45 13.91 17.48
N GLU A 129 0.26 14.50 17.30
CA GLU A 129 -0.98 14.00 17.88
C GLU A 129 -1.43 12.68 17.23
N GLU A 130 -1.43 12.60 15.90
CA GLU A 130 -1.73 11.36 15.17
C GLU A 130 -0.71 10.27 15.50
N LEU A 131 0.55 10.64 15.73
CA LEU A 131 1.59 9.73 16.15
C LEU A 131 1.31 9.14 17.54
N LYS A 132 0.92 9.95 18.51
CA LYS A 132 0.51 9.46 19.85
C LYS A 132 -0.71 8.55 19.77
N ASN A 133 -1.67 8.89 18.92
CA ASN A 133 -2.84 8.04 18.69
C ASN A 133 -2.43 6.71 18.05
N LEU A 134 -1.50 6.75 17.11
CA LEU A 134 -0.96 5.56 16.47
C LEU A 134 -0.21 4.66 17.46
N GLU A 135 0.61 5.24 18.33
CA GLU A 135 1.27 4.54 19.43
C GLU A 135 0.25 3.82 20.32
N ALA A 136 -0.80 4.51 20.77
CA ALA A 136 -1.85 3.90 21.58
C ALA A 136 -2.58 2.76 20.86
N VAL A 137 -2.88 2.93 19.57
CA VAL A 137 -3.51 1.90 18.73
C VAL A 137 -2.63 0.65 18.62
N PHE A 138 -1.33 0.85 18.41
CA PHE A 138 -0.39 -0.25 18.33
C PHE A 138 -0.15 -0.92 19.68
N ASP A 139 -0.12 -0.17 20.78
CA ASP A 139 -0.05 -0.75 22.13
C ASP A 139 -1.25 -1.66 22.39
N VAL A 140 -2.45 -1.23 22.00
CA VAL A 140 -3.67 -2.05 22.04
C VAL A 140 -3.51 -3.30 21.17
N TYR A 141 -3.07 -3.14 19.91
CA TYR A 141 -2.82 -4.28 19.01
C TYR A 141 -1.82 -5.27 19.60
N MET A 142 -0.70 -4.78 20.14
CA MET A 142 0.32 -5.62 20.77
C MET A 142 -0.22 -6.33 21.99
N CYS A 143 -1.03 -5.67 22.83
CA CYS A 143 -1.69 -6.31 23.95
C CYS A 143 -2.61 -7.43 23.50
N LEU A 144 -3.43 -7.19 22.47
CA LEU A 144 -4.37 -8.18 21.93
C LEU A 144 -3.64 -9.39 21.30
N ASN A 145 -2.55 -9.16 20.57
CA ASN A 145 -1.79 -10.25 19.94
C ASN A 145 -0.83 -10.98 20.89
N LYS A 146 -0.30 -10.32 21.92
CA LYS A 146 0.55 -10.95 22.97
C LYS A 146 -0.20 -11.91 23.88
N ILE A 147 -1.53 -12.00 23.78
CA ILE A 147 -2.33 -13.04 24.44
C ILE A 147 -1.84 -14.46 24.05
N LYS A 148 -1.07 -14.61 22.96
CA LYS A 148 -0.48 -15.89 22.56
C LYS A 148 0.92 -16.20 23.13
N GLY A 149 1.59 -15.29 23.86
CA GLY A 149 2.94 -15.55 24.38
C GLY A 149 3.52 -14.42 25.23
N HIS A 150 3.32 -14.51 26.55
CA HIS A 150 3.91 -13.77 27.67
C HIS A 150 4.78 -12.50 27.42
N LYS A 151 4.30 -11.39 27.97
CA LYS A 151 4.98 -10.61 29.03
C LYS A 151 3.93 -9.76 29.75
N GLU A 152 3.74 -9.98 31.04
CA GLU A 152 2.79 -9.22 31.88
C GLU A 152 3.19 -7.73 31.86
N ASN A 153 2.38 -6.92 31.18
CA ASN A 153 2.39 -5.48 31.33
C ASN A 153 1.04 -5.12 31.95
N GLY A 154 1.04 -4.52 33.14
CA GLY A 154 -0.20 -4.17 33.85
C GLY A 154 -1.15 -3.28 33.02
N TYR A 155 -0.63 -2.59 32.00
CA TYR A 155 -1.46 -1.91 31.00
C TYR A 155 -2.34 -2.87 30.18
N CYS A 156 -1.78 -3.98 29.68
CA CYS A 156 -2.54 -4.95 28.89
C CYS A 156 -3.59 -5.66 29.75
N ASP A 157 -3.29 -6.00 30.99
CA ASP A 157 -4.26 -6.63 31.90
C ASP A 157 -5.44 -5.68 32.18
N THR A 158 -5.14 -4.40 32.40
CA THR A 158 -6.17 -3.37 32.57
C THR A 158 -7.04 -3.24 31.32
N LEU A 159 -6.43 -3.21 30.14
CA LEU A 159 -7.15 -3.13 28.86
C LEU A 159 -8.03 -4.36 28.63
N ILE A 160 -7.51 -5.57 28.89
CA ILE A 160 -8.27 -6.83 28.81
C ILE A 160 -9.46 -6.81 29.76
N ASN A 161 -9.26 -6.34 31.00
CA ASN A 161 -10.34 -6.21 31.98
C ASN A 161 -11.42 -5.24 31.50
N ILE A 162 -11.05 -4.10 30.91
CA ILE A 162 -12.01 -3.14 30.33
C ILE A 162 -12.80 -3.79 29.20
N ILE A 163 -12.13 -4.50 28.27
CA ILE A 163 -12.78 -5.18 27.16
C ILE A 163 -13.75 -6.26 27.67
N ASN A 164 -13.33 -7.07 28.64
CA ASN A 164 -14.15 -8.12 29.22
C ASN A 164 -15.36 -7.56 29.97
N GLN A 165 -15.18 -6.47 30.71
CA GLN A 165 -16.27 -5.78 31.41
C GLN A 165 -17.30 -5.25 30.40
N TYR A 166 -16.85 -4.60 29.34
CA TYR A 166 -17.72 -4.08 28.28
C TYR A 166 -18.49 -5.20 27.56
N ASN A 167 -17.81 -6.30 27.21
CA ASN A 167 -18.47 -7.44 26.57
C ASN A 167 -19.51 -8.09 27.50
N THR A 168 -19.20 -8.21 28.79
CA THR A 168 -20.14 -8.72 29.80
C THR A 168 -21.36 -7.80 29.92
N GLU A 169 -21.17 -6.48 29.88
CA GLU A 169 -22.26 -5.51 29.90
C GLU A 169 -23.14 -5.63 28.65
N ILE A 170 -22.54 -5.74 27.45
CA ILE A 170 -23.27 -5.99 26.19
C ILE A 170 -24.09 -7.27 26.28
N GLU A 171 -23.52 -8.38 26.74
CA GLU A 171 -24.21 -9.66 26.84
C GLU A 171 -25.34 -9.63 27.87
N SER A 172 -25.12 -8.98 29.02
CA SER A 172 -26.15 -8.81 30.05
C SER A 172 -27.31 -7.92 29.59
N ASN A 173 -27.03 -6.93 28.74
CA ASN A 173 -28.03 -6.04 28.16
C ASN A 173 -28.73 -6.67 26.94
N SER A 174 -28.05 -7.52 26.16
CA SER A 174 -28.65 -8.22 25.02
C SER A 174 -29.69 -9.25 25.47
N GLY A 175 -29.49 -9.89 26.63
CA GLY A 175 -30.49 -10.76 27.28
C GLY A 175 -31.75 -10.05 27.77
N LYS A 176 -31.74 -8.72 27.89
CA LYS A 176 -32.94 -7.89 28.15
C LYS A 176 -33.57 -7.33 26.88
N MET A 177 -32.94 -7.53 25.73
CA MET A 177 -33.45 -7.13 24.42
C MET A 177 -34.22 -8.26 23.70
N ASP A 178 -34.70 -9.26 24.44
CA ASP A 178 -35.72 -10.18 23.94
C ASP A 178 -37.08 -9.45 23.84
N SER A 179 -37.60 -9.41 22.61
CA SER A 179 -38.98 -9.15 22.19
C SER A 179 -39.42 -7.76 21.74
N ASN A 180 -38.61 -6.71 21.84
CA ASN A 180 -38.78 -5.63 20.87
C ASN A 180 -38.14 -6.12 19.59
N LYS A 181 -38.91 -6.90 18.82
CA LYS A 181 -38.64 -7.18 17.40
C LYS A 181 -38.12 -5.86 16.85
N ILE A 182 -36.81 -5.80 16.63
CA ILE A 182 -36.24 -4.88 15.68
C ILE A 182 -36.96 -5.33 14.43
N GLN A 183 -38.05 -4.63 14.12
CA GLN A 183 -38.76 -4.72 12.88
C GLN A 183 -37.62 -4.54 11.89
N ALA A 184 -37.17 -5.66 11.31
CA ALA A 184 -36.06 -5.69 10.39
C ALA A 184 -36.39 -4.56 9.43
N TYR A 185 -35.66 -3.45 9.54
CA TYR A 185 -35.93 -2.28 8.74
C TYR A 185 -35.66 -2.81 7.36
N ASN A 186 -36.75 -3.15 6.67
CA ASN A 186 -36.72 -3.99 5.51
C ASN A 186 -36.06 -3.09 4.48
N ARG A 187 -34.75 -3.23 4.35
CA ARG A 187 -33.89 -2.43 3.46
C ARG A 187 -34.12 -2.94 2.03
N SER A 188 -35.38 -3.19 1.69
CA SER A 188 -35.88 -3.48 0.35
C SER A 188 -35.95 -2.20 -0.49
N TYR A 189 -35.77 -1.02 0.13
CA TYR A 189 -35.50 0.23 -0.59
C TYR A 189 -34.01 0.42 -0.86
N ASN A 190 -33.63 0.11 -2.11
CA ASN A 190 -32.85 0.96 -3.03
C ASN A 190 -31.90 0.19 -3.97
N VAL A 191 -31.90 -1.15 -3.99
CA VAL A 191 -31.18 -1.87 -5.06
C VAL A 191 -31.77 -1.52 -6.43
N ALA A 192 -33.11 -1.53 -6.54
CA ALA A 192 -33.80 -1.11 -7.76
C ALA A 192 -33.55 0.37 -8.11
N SER A 193 -33.53 1.26 -7.11
CA SER A 193 -33.24 2.69 -7.33
C SER A 193 -31.82 2.91 -7.82
N ILE A 194 -30.83 2.21 -7.26
CA ILE A 194 -29.43 2.29 -7.71
C ILE A 194 -29.31 1.75 -9.14
N ILE A 195 -29.92 0.60 -9.45
CA ILE A 195 -29.90 0.03 -10.79
C ILE A 195 -30.51 1.00 -11.81
N ILE A 196 -31.67 1.60 -11.51
CA ILE A 196 -32.32 2.59 -12.39
C ILE A 196 -31.38 3.79 -12.65
N THR A 197 -30.73 4.33 -11.61
CA THR A 197 -29.81 5.47 -11.78
C THR A 197 -28.59 5.12 -12.64
N VAL A 198 -28.02 3.92 -12.48
CA VAL A 198 -26.89 3.44 -13.28
C VAL A 198 -27.31 3.26 -14.74
N VAL A 199 -28.48 2.66 -14.99
CA VAL A 199 -29.02 2.45 -16.34
C VAL A 199 -29.30 3.78 -17.05
N ILE A 200 -29.89 4.76 -16.36
CA ILE A 200 -30.14 6.09 -16.94
C ILE A 200 -28.82 6.78 -17.29
N MET A 201 -27.82 6.75 -16.41
CA MET A 201 -26.50 7.33 -16.70
C MET A 201 -25.83 6.66 -17.91
N MET A 202 -25.93 5.33 -18.04
CA MET A 202 -25.43 4.62 -19.22
C MET A 202 -26.15 5.05 -20.50
N VAL A 203 -27.47 5.14 -20.51
CA VAL A 203 -28.24 5.55 -21.69
C VAL A 203 -27.87 6.96 -22.12
N VAL A 204 -27.77 7.91 -21.19
CA VAL A 204 -27.34 9.28 -21.50
C VAL A 204 -25.93 9.31 -22.08
N PHE A 205 -25.00 8.53 -21.52
CA PHE A 205 -23.64 8.40 -22.04
C PHE A 205 -23.61 7.83 -23.46
N PHE A 206 -24.39 6.78 -23.74
CA PHE A 206 -24.50 6.21 -25.08
C PHE A 206 -25.08 7.20 -26.09
N LEU A 207 -26.11 7.96 -25.71
CA LEU A 207 -26.66 9.00 -26.57
C LEU A 207 -25.62 10.09 -26.87
N LEU A 208 -24.85 10.53 -25.86
CA LEU A 208 -23.76 11.49 -26.06
C LEU A 208 -22.68 10.94 -27.00
N LEU A 209 -22.32 9.66 -26.91
CA LEU A 209 -21.38 9.02 -27.83
C LEU A 209 -21.91 9.00 -29.27
N ILE A 210 -23.19 8.68 -29.45
CA ILE A 210 -23.86 8.70 -30.76
C ILE A 210 -23.82 10.13 -31.32
N PHE A 211 -24.28 11.13 -30.55
CA PHE A 211 -24.23 12.53 -30.98
C PHE A 211 -22.80 12.99 -31.30
N TYR A 212 -21.82 12.57 -30.51
CA TYR A 212 -20.42 12.88 -30.75
C TYR A 212 -19.90 12.23 -32.04
N GLN A 213 -20.30 11.00 -32.34
CA GLN A 213 -19.91 10.30 -33.58
C GLN A 213 -20.54 10.94 -34.82
N PHE A 214 -21.78 11.41 -34.73
CA PHE A 214 -22.52 12.02 -35.84
C PHE A 214 -22.34 13.54 -35.97
N SER A 215 -21.81 14.19 -34.94
CA SER A 215 -21.45 15.61 -34.99
C SER A 215 -20.21 15.84 -35.87
N SER A 216 -20.13 17.02 -36.49
CA SER A 216 -18.95 17.48 -37.24
C SER A 216 -17.66 17.44 -36.39
N TYR A 217 -17.79 17.52 -35.07
CA TYR A 217 -16.69 17.34 -34.11
C TYR A 217 -16.12 15.91 -34.12
N GLY A 218 -16.95 14.88 -34.30
CA GLY A 218 -16.51 13.48 -34.36
C GLY A 218 -15.56 13.23 -35.52
N TYR A 219 -15.83 13.86 -36.68
CA TYR A 219 -14.92 13.82 -37.83
C TYR A 219 -13.56 14.45 -37.50
N CYS A 220 -13.55 15.60 -36.82
CA CYS A 220 -12.32 16.30 -36.43
C CYS A 220 -11.46 15.46 -35.47
N ILE A 221 -12.08 14.83 -34.48
CA ILE A 221 -11.37 13.99 -33.53
C ILE A 221 -10.88 12.69 -34.18
N ARG A 222 -11.69 12.06 -35.03
CA ARG A 222 -11.26 10.87 -35.80
C ARG A 222 -10.07 11.20 -36.71
N ARG A 223 -10.06 12.37 -37.34
CA ARG A 223 -8.92 12.87 -38.13
C ARG A 223 -7.67 13.05 -37.25
N ARG A 224 -7.82 13.63 -36.05
CA ARG A 224 -6.70 13.81 -35.11
C ARG A 224 -6.14 12.47 -34.60
N ILE A 225 -7.00 11.52 -34.25
CA ILE A 225 -6.60 10.16 -33.84
C ILE A 225 -5.86 9.45 -34.98
N ASN A 226 -6.36 9.52 -36.22
CA ASN A 226 -5.68 8.94 -37.38
C ASN A 226 -4.31 9.59 -37.63
N ASN A 227 -4.18 10.89 -37.40
CA ASN A 227 -2.89 11.57 -37.52
C ASN A 227 -1.90 11.09 -36.45
N ILE A 228 -2.36 10.91 -35.20
CA ILE A 228 -1.53 10.36 -34.12
C ILE A 228 -1.11 8.92 -34.47
N ARG A 229 -2.05 8.07 -34.89
CA ARG A 229 -1.76 6.68 -35.30
C ARG A 229 -0.73 6.61 -36.43
N LYS A 230 -0.82 7.47 -37.43
CA LYS A 230 0.17 7.56 -38.51
C LYS A 230 1.57 7.94 -38.00
N LYS A 231 1.66 8.85 -37.01
CA LYS A 231 2.94 9.19 -36.37
C LYS A 231 3.55 7.99 -35.63
N TRP A 232 2.74 7.23 -34.89
CA TRP A 232 3.21 6.02 -34.20
C TRP A 232 3.69 4.94 -35.18
N ILE A 233 2.94 4.68 -36.26
CA ILE A 233 3.36 3.71 -37.29
C ILE A 233 4.68 4.13 -37.96
N HIS A 234 4.92 5.43 -38.14
CA HIS A 234 6.18 5.92 -38.67
C HIS A 234 7.34 5.70 -37.69
N ALA A 235 7.15 6.06 -36.42
CA ALA A 235 8.16 5.88 -35.38
C ALA A 235 8.51 4.40 -35.17
N ASP A 236 7.52 3.50 -35.23
CA ASP A 236 7.72 2.05 -35.13
C ASP A 236 8.50 1.49 -36.34
N LYS A 237 8.26 2.02 -37.55
CA LYS A 237 9.07 1.66 -38.72
C LYS A 237 10.51 2.17 -38.61
N GLU A 238 10.72 3.38 -38.11
CA GLU A 238 12.07 3.91 -37.84
C GLU A 238 12.79 3.07 -36.77
N TRP A 239 12.08 2.66 -35.73
CA TRP A 239 12.62 1.77 -34.68
C TRP A 239 13.05 0.42 -35.24
N ASN A 240 12.22 -0.20 -36.08
CA ASN A 240 12.53 -1.48 -36.74
C ASN A 240 13.70 -1.40 -37.74
N ILE A 241 14.03 -0.22 -38.29
CA ILE A 241 15.21 -0.02 -39.15
C ILE A 241 16.48 0.14 -38.30
N LEU A 242 16.39 0.76 -37.13
CA LEU A 242 17.51 0.97 -36.22
C LEU A 242 17.89 -0.30 -35.43
N GLN A 243 16.93 -1.21 -35.26
CA GLN A 243 17.21 -2.56 -34.81
C GLN A 243 17.95 -3.29 -35.93
N SER A 244 19.29 -3.27 -35.87
CA SER A 244 20.12 -4.09 -36.74
C SER A 244 19.60 -5.52 -36.65
N PRO A 245 19.41 -6.24 -37.79
CA PRO A 245 19.02 -7.63 -37.72
C PRO A 245 20.12 -8.36 -36.96
N GLU A 246 19.87 -8.68 -35.69
CA GLU A 246 20.68 -9.63 -34.97
C GLU A 246 20.61 -10.90 -35.81
N SER A 247 21.72 -11.21 -36.50
CA SER A 247 21.85 -12.48 -37.19
C SER A 247 21.82 -13.53 -36.09
N PHE A 248 20.62 -14.04 -35.81
CA PHE A 248 20.48 -15.30 -35.13
C PHE A 248 21.10 -16.32 -36.08
N ASP A 249 22.40 -16.55 -35.91
CA ASP A 249 23.06 -17.75 -36.39
C ASP A 249 22.33 -18.91 -35.73
N SER A 250 21.29 -19.38 -36.40
CA SER A 250 20.63 -20.63 -36.09
C SER A 250 21.64 -21.72 -36.38
N ILE A 251 22.50 -22.02 -35.39
CA ILE A 251 23.35 -23.19 -35.40
C ILE A 251 22.40 -24.39 -35.59
N PRO A 252 22.47 -25.11 -36.73
CA PRO A 252 21.61 -26.26 -36.93
C PRO A 252 22.04 -27.32 -35.92
N TRP A 253 21.17 -27.56 -34.93
CA TRP A 253 21.37 -28.53 -33.87
C TRP A 253 21.25 -29.95 -34.45
N ASN A 254 22.32 -30.41 -35.10
CA ASN A 254 22.45 -31.78 -35.56
C ASN A 254 22.99 -32.63 -34.39
N ASN A 255 22.11 -33.01 -33.47
CA ASN A 255 22.41 -33.95 -32.40
C ASN A 255 22.35 -35.39 -32.94
N ASN A 256 23.49 -35.88 -33.44
CA ASN A 256 23.75 -37.31 -33.57
C ASN A 256 25.09 -37.61 -32.88
N TYR A 257 25.03 -37.83 -31.57
CA TYR A 257 26.16 -38.38 -30.81
C TYR A 257 25.88 -39.87 -30.56
N ASN A 258 26.63 -40.73 -31.26
CA ASN A 258 26.78 -42.14 -30.92
C ASN A 258 27.82 -42.23 -29.80
N VAL A 259 27.42 -42.72 -28.62
CA VAL A 259 28.31 -43.05 -27.51
C VAL A 259 28.66 -44.54 -27.62
N ILE A 260 29.95 -44.85 -27.69
CA ILE A 260 30.52 -46.20 -27.54
C ILE A 260 31.06 -46.31 -26.11
#